data_AF-A0A0J8FQE8-F1
#
_entry.id   AF-A0A0J8FQE8-F1
#
_cell.length_a   1.000
_cell.length_b   1.000
_cell.length_c   1.000
_cell.angle_alpha   90.00
_cell.angle_beta   90.00
_cell.angle_gamma   90.00
#
_symmetry.space_group_name_H-M   'P 1'
#
loop_
_entity.id
_entity.type
_entity.pdbx_description
1 polymer ?
#
loop_
_entity_poly.entity_id
_entity_poly.type
_entity_poly.pdbx_seq_one_letter_code
_entity_poly.pdbx_strand_id
1 'polypeptide(L)'
;MPTTAVFVTNDQPGLPSDRVQRAWYLRLNALHGAKVLADAIRAYHNAVGYTQALRDAELITNETELAMTSTLAEVWKVVVDRLEAHTVAKNA
;
A
#
# COMPACT_ATOMS: atom_id res chain seq x y z
N MET A 1 13.94 -17.84 -9.39
CA MET A 1 14.45 -16.46 -9.59
C MET A 1 14.59 -15.82 -8.22
N PRO A 2 15.63 -15.03 -7.92
CA PRO A 2 15.71 -14.34 -6.64
C PRO A 2 14.57 -13.32 -6.63
N THR A 3 13.68 -13.42 -5.65
CA THR A 3 12.64 -12.42 -5.39
C THR A 3 13.38 -11.18 -4.91
N THR A 4 13.70 -10.26 -5.82
CA THR A 4 14.17 -8.94 -5.45
C THR A 4 13.03 -8.33 -4.63
N ALA A 5 13.15 -8.36 -3.31
CA ALA A 5 12.27 -7.63 -2.42
C ALA A 5 12.58 -6.16 -2.67
N VAL A 6 11.99 -5.60 -3.73
CA VAL A 6 11.92 -4.16 -3.91
C VAL A 6 11.09 -3.67 -2.73
N PHE A 7 11.78 -3.18 -1.70
CA PHE A 7 11.13 -2.45 -0.64
C PHE A 7 10.64 -1.15 -1.28
N VAL A 8 9.38 -1.17 -1.72
CA VAL A 8 8.67 0.05 -2.09
C VAL A 8 8.73 0.94 -0.85
N THR A 9 9.29 2.13 -1.00
CA THR A 9 9.34 3.08 0.11
C THR A 9 7.92 3.43 0.49
N ASN A 10 7.65 3.45 1.80
CA ASN A 10 6.36 3.88 2.30
C ASN A 10 6.30 5.42 2.47
N ASP A 11 7.41 6.12 2.22
CA ASP A 11 7.50 7.57 2.27
C ASP A 11 6.65 8.17 1.15
N GLN A 12 5.89 9.21 1.45
CA GLN A 12 5.00 9.85 0.49
C GLN A 12 5.26 11.36 0.47
N PRO A 13 6.04 11.85 -0.51
CA PRO A 13 6.22 13.29 -0.65
C PRO A 13 4.88 13.97 -0.93
N GLY A 14 4.71 15.18 -0.38
CA GLY A 14 3.52 16.01 -0.56
C GLY A 14 2.41 15.81 0.48
N LEU A 15 2.59 14.93 1.49
CA LEU A 15 1.65 14.85 2.59
C LEU A 15 1.76 16.08 3.53
N PRO A 16 0.62 16.62 4.01
CA PRO A 16 0.54 17.92 4.69
C PRO A 16 1.08 17.94 6.12
N SER A 17 1.34 16.79 6.74
CA SER A 17 1.97 16.74 8.07
C SER A 17 2.53 15.36 8.40
N ASP A 18 3.42 15.31 9.39
CA ASP A 18 3.98 14.07 9.95
C ASP A 18 2.90 13.10 10.43
N ARG A 19 1.78 13.62 10.93
CA ARG A 19 0.65 12.78 11.36
C ARG A 19 0.01 12.08 10.17
N VAL A 20 -0.20 12.80 9.07
CA VAL A 20 -0.76 12.23 7.82
C VAL A 20 0.23 11.23 7.21
N GLN A 21 1.53 11.54 7.26
CA GLN A 21 2.62 10.64 6.85
C GLN A 21 2.63 9.34 7.67
N ARG A 22 2.55 9.42 9.00
CA ARG A 22 2.46 8.24 9.89
C ARG A 22 1.21 7.41 9.63
N ALA A 23 0.08 8.07 9.43
CA ALA A 23 -1.17 7.41 9.11
C ALA A 23 -1.11 6.68 7.75
N TRP A 24 -0.37 7.22 6.77
CA TRP A 24 -0.07 6.54 5.52
C TRP A 24 0.83 5.31 5.73
N TYR A 25 1.94 5.46 6.46
CA TYR A 25 2.84 4.34 6.80
C TYR A 25 2.10 3.16 7.42
N LEU A 26 1.21 3.41 8.39
CA LEU A 26 0.46 2.34 9.06
C LEU A 26 -0.39 1.52 8.09
N ARG A 27 -0.97 2.17 7.07
CA ARG A 27 -1.81 1.52 6.07
C ARG A 27 -0.99 0.69 5.10
N LEU A 28 0.14 1.21 4.61
CA LEU A 28 1.06 0.43 3.78
C LEU A 28 1.67 -0.74 4.55
N ASN A 29 2.03 -0.55 5.82
CA ASN A 29 2.52 -1.63 6.68
C ASN A 29 1.47 -2.71 6.90
N ALA A 30 0.18 -2.36 7.04
CA ALA A 30 -0.89 -3.35 7.14
C ALA A 30 -1.00 -4.18 5.85
N LEU A 31 -0.88 -3.55 4.68
CA LEU A 31 -0.90 -4.23 3.39
C LEU A 31 0.34 -5.13 3.22
N HIS A 32 1.54 -4.60 3.46
CA HIS A 32 2.77 -5.39 3.48
C HIS A 32 2.71 -6.55 4.47
N GLY A 33 2.11 -6.35 5.65
CA GLY A 33 2.02 -7.35 6.71
C GLY A 33 1.03 -8.49 6.45
N ALA A 34 0.11 -8.32 5.49
CA ALA A 34 -0.97 -9.27 5.23
C ALA A 34 -0.46 -10.69 4.92
N LYS A 35 -1.04 -11.69 5.57
CA LYS A 35 -0.64 -13.11 5.44
C LYS A 35 -1.55 -13.93 4.53
N VAL A 36 -2.71 -13.38 4.19
CA VAL A 36 -3.70 -13.99 3.31
C VAL A 36 -4.31 -12.92 2.40
N LEU A 37 -4.83 -13.34 1.24
CA LEU A 37 -5.34 -12.42 0.23
C LEU A 37 -6.52 -11.58 0.74
N ALA A 38 -7.42 -12.17 1.53
CA ALA A 38 -8.56 -11.45 2.10
C ALA A 38 -8.14 -10.25 2.98
N ASP A 39 -7.09 -10.41 3.78
CA ASP A 39 -6.57 -9.33 4.62
C ASP A 39 -5.84 -8.27 3.79
N ALA A 40 -5.11 -8.69 2.75
CA ALA A 40 -4.48 -7.78 1.80
C ALA A 40 -5.53 -6.91 1.09
N ILE A 41 -6.63 -7.50 0.59
CA ILE A 41 -7.72 -6.76 -0.06
C ILE A 41 -8.31 -5.73 0.90
N ARG A 42 -8.57 -6.12 2.16
CA ARG A 42 -9.11 -5.21 3.17
C ARG A 42 -8.16 -4.04 3.45
N ALA A 43 -6.86 -4.32 3.60
CA ALA A 43 -5.84 -3.29 3.83
C ALA A 43 -5.70 -2.36 2.62
N TYR A 44 -5.73 -2.90 1.40
CA TYR A 44 -5.70 -2.14 0.16
C TYR A 44 -6.88 -1.16 0.07
N HIS A 45 -8.11 -1.64 0.28
CA HIS A 45 -9.28 -0.75 0.28
C HIS A 45 -9.23 0.31 1.39
N ASN A 46 -8.67 -0.01 2.55
CA ASN A 46 -8.47 0.99 3.61
C ASN A 46 -7.49 2.10 3.19
N ALA A 47 -6.41 1.72 2.48
CA ALA A 47 -5.46 2.69 1.93
C ALA A 47 -6.09 3.56 0.84
N VAL A 48 -6.86 2.97 -0.09
CA VAL A 48 -7.61 3.71 -1.12
C VAL A 48 -8.56 4.73 -0.47
N GLY A 49 -9.39 4.29 0.49
CA GLY A 49 -10.35 5.18 1.14
C GLY A 49 -9.68 6.31 1.92
N TYR A 50 -8.47 6.09 2.44
CA TYR A 50 -7.70 7.16 3.09
C TYR A 50 -7.18 8.19 2.09
N THR A 51 -6.64 7.75 0.95
CA THR A 51 -6.22 8.66 -0.13
C THR A 51 -7.38 9.52 -0.61
N GLN A 52 -8.56 8.91 -0.84
CA GLN A 52 -9.77 9.62 -1.21
C GLN A 52 -10.20 10.63 -0.16
N ALA A 53 -10.22 10.24 1.13
CA ALA A 53 -10.58 11.16 2.21
C ALA A 53 -9.64 12.38 2.32
N LEU A 54 -8.34 12.20 2.04
CA LEU A 54 -7.41 13.33 1.98
C LEU A 54 -7.69 14.25 0.78
N ARG A 55 -8.04 13.67 -0.37
CA ARG A 55 -8.37 14.44 -1.58
C ARG A 55 -9.67 15.23 -1.42
N ASP A 56 -10.70 14.59 -0.88
CA ASP A 56 -12.03 15.16 -0.63
C ASP A 56 -11.97 16.28 0.41
N ALA A 57 -11.08 16.15 1.40
CA ALA A 57 -10.79 17.20 2.37
C ALA A 57 -9.85 18.30 1.85
N GLU A 58 -9.47 18.24 0.56
CA GLU A 58 -8.54 19.19 -0.09
C GLU A 58 -7.17 19.31 0.60
N LEU A 59 -6.75 18.26 1.32
CA LEU A 59 -5.50 18.23 2.08
C LEU A 59 -4.29 17.85 1.22
N ILE A 60 -4.53 17.29 0.03
CA ILE A 60 -3.51 16.88 -0.94
C ILE A 60 -3.91 17.33 -2.35
N THR A 61 -2.92 17.53 -3.21
CA THR A 61 -3.14 17.84 -4.63
C THR A 61 -3.47 16.58 -5.43
N ASN A 62 -3.98 16.76 -6.66
CA ASN A 62 -4.15 15.65 -7.62
C ASN A 62 -2.82 14.91 -7.88
N GLU A 63 -1.70 15.63 -7.92
CA GLU A 63 -0.37 15.05 -8.15
C GLU A 63 0.05 14.16 -6.97
N THR A 64 -0.19 14.61 -5.74
CA THR A 64 0.07 13.81 -4.54
C THR A 64 -0.84 12.59 -4.48
N GLU A 65 -2.12 12.72 -4.79
CA GLU A 65 -3.06 11.59 -4.89
C GLU A 65 -2.60 10.55 -5.92
N LEU A 66 -2.15 10.99 -7.10
CA LEU A 66 -1.63 10.11 -8.15
C LEU A 66 -0.38 9.37 -7.67
N ALA A 67 0.53 10.06 -7.00
CA ALA A 67 1.73 9.46 -6.43
C ALA A 67 1.37 8.40 -5.37
N MET A 68 0.46 8.72 -4.44
CA MET A 68 -0.05 7.78 -3.44
C MET A 68 -0.67 6.53 -4.06
N THR A 69 -1.47 6.73 -5.10
CA THR A 69 -2.13 5.64 -5.81
C THR A 69 -1.12 4.75 -6.53
N SER A 70 -0.05 5.34 -7.09
CA SER A 70 1.04 4.63 -7.74
C SER A 70 1.82 3.78 -6.74
N THR A 71 2.22 4.35 -5.60
CA THR A 71 2.87 3.62 -4.50
C THR A 71 1.98 2.46 -4.01
N LEU A 72 0.68 2.70 -3.83
CA LEU A 72 -0.25 1.66 -3.40
C LEU A 72 -0.37 0.51 -4.42
N ALA A 73 -0.38 0.83 -5.71
CA ALA A 73 -0.43 -0.18 -6.77
C ALA A 73 0.83 -1.05 -6.81
N GLU A 74 2.01 -0.45 -6.61
CA GLU A 74 3.27 -1.19 -6.51
C GLU A 74 3.30 -2.13 -5.30
N VAL A 75 2.90 -1.62 -4.12
CA VAL A 75 2.80 -2.43 -2.90
C VAL A 75 1.80 -3.58 -3.09
N TRP A 76 0.64 -3.31 -3.68
CA TRP A 76 -0.38 -4.31 -3.97
C TRP A 76 0.19 -5.45 -4.81
N LYS A 77 0.87 -5.14 -5.91
CA LYS A 77 1.49 -6.12 -6.80
C LYS A 77 2.48 -7.02 -6.04
N VAL A 78 3.40 -6.41 -5.28
CA VAL A 78 4.40 -7.15 -4.48
C VAL A 78 3.74 -8.08 -3.46
N VAL A 79 2.68 -7.63 -2.82
CA VAL A 79 1.95 -8.43 -1.81
C VAL A 79 1.21 -9.60 -2.45
N VAL A 80 0.52 -9.38 -3.57
CA VAL A 80 -0.19 -10.44 -4.29
C VAL A 80 0.79 -11.50 -4.79
N ASP A 81 1.86 -11.09 -5.48
CA ASP A 81 2.89 -12.00 -6.00
C ASP A 81 3.46 -12.89 -4.88
N ARG A 82 3.74 -12.30 -3.71
CA ARG A 82 4.21 -13.03 -2.53
C ARG A 82 3.17 -14.02 -2.02
N LEU A 83 1.91 -13.61 -1.88
CA LEU A 83 0.86 -14.44 -1.31
C LEU A 83 0.49 -15.61 -2.23
N GLU A 84 0.52 -15.39 -3.54
CA GLU A 84 0.35 -16.44 -4.55
C GLU A 84 1.51 -17.45 -4.49
N ALA A 85 2.76 -16.98 -4.47
CA ALA A 85 3.93 -17.85 -4.34
C ALA A 85 3.89 -18.70 -3.04
N HIS A 86 3.48 -18.11 -1.92
CA HIS A 86 3.28 -18.84 -0.66
C HIS A 86 2.18 -19.89 -0.75
N THR A 87 1.12 -19.62 -1.52
CA THR A 87 0.02 -20.57 -1.71
C THR A 87 0.47 -21.77 -2.54
N VAL A 88 1.21 -21.52 -3.63
CA VAL A 88 1.80 -22.59 -4.47
C VAL A 88 2.74 -23.46 -3.63
N ALA A 89 3.62 -22.86 -2.83
CA ALA A 89 4.56 -23.61 -1.99
C ALA A 89 3.90 -24.48 -0.91
N LYS A 90 2.69 -24.12 -0.43
CA LYS A 90 1.95 -24.94 0.53
C LYS A 90 1.23 -26.14 -0.10
N ASN A 91 1.00 -26.09 -1.41
CA ASN A 91 0.23 -27.10 -2.15
C ASN A 91 1.12 -28.04 -2.99
N ALA A 92 2.45 -27.87 -2.93
CA ALA A 92 3.45 -28.72 -3.57
C ALA A 92 4.03 -29.74 -2.58
#